data_AF-A0A4P6ML26-F1
#
_entry.id   AF-A0A4P6ML26-F1
#
_cell.length_a   1.000
_cell.length_b   1.000
_cell.length_c   1.000
_cell.angle_alpha   90.00
_cell.angle_beta   90.00
_cell.angle_gamma   90.00
#
_symmetry.space_group_name_H-M   'P 1'
#
loop_
_entity.id
_entity.type
_entity.pdbx_description
1 polymer ?
#
loop_
_entity_poly.entity_id
_entity_poly.type
_entity_poly.pdbx_seq_one_letter_code
_entity_poly.pdbx_strand_id
1 'polypeptide(L)'
;MTEITASNRFQVVDPIAFFLALVGAPLVVAVLGFWIMLIPVVGIVLGGPYYLILGTPILLAYLLLYEPKPWIAALLATVAVLLLLGGAHLLQARLPTDLLREPMYLYFGPPCGAAWGAAFVWLYRWIRQDIFKPDP
;
A
#
# COMPACT_ATOMS: atom_id res chain seq x y z
N MET A 1 30.77 -31.46 -4.48
CA MET A 1 29.43 -31.25 -5.06
C MET A 1 28.59 -30.61 -3.97
N THR A 2 28.58 -29.29 -3.91
CA THR A 2 27.95 -28.49 -2.84
C THR A 2 26.51 -28.23 -3.25
N GLU A 3 25.55 -28.91 -2.62
CA GLU A 3 24.15 -28.58 -2.76
C GLU A 3 23.92 -27.19 -2.17
N ILE A 4 23.69 -26.20 -3.03
CA ILE A 4 23.10 -24.94 -2.64
C ILE A 4 21.64 -25.26 -2.34
N THR A 5 21.33 -25.65 -1.10
CA THR A 5 19.95 -25.67 -0.61
C THR A 5 19.51 -24.21 -0.52
N ALA A 6 19.03 -23.67 -1.65
CA ALA A 6 18.29 -22.42 -1.66
C ALA A 6 16.98 -22.68 -0.92
N SER A 7 17.06 -22.60 0.41
CA SER A 7 15.93 -22.56 1.32
C SER A 7 15.17 -21.27 1.00
N ASN A 8 14.32 -21.33 -0.02
CA ASN A 8 13.46 -20.24 -0.44
C ASN A 8 12.38 -20.05 0.63
N ARG A 9 12.74 -19.39 1.73
CA ARG A 9 11.84 -19.17 2.87
C ARG A 9 10.95 -17.98 2.57
N PHE A 10 10.00 -18.18 1.65
CA PHE A 10 8.87 -17.26 1.61
C PHE A 10 8.18 -17.27 2.97
N GLN A 11 7.91 -16.10 3.51
CA GLN A 11 7.14 -15.99 4.74
C GLN A 11 5.70 -16.40 4.45
N VAL A 12 5.07 -17.08 5.42
CA VAL A 12 3.63 -17.41 5.33
C VAL A 12 2.84 -16.13 5.52
N VAL A 13 2.09 -15.74 4.48
CA VAL A 13 1.16 -14.61 4.52
C VAL A 13 -0.23 -15.13 4.84
N ASP A 14 -0.85 -14.58 5.87
CA ASP A 14 -2.26 -14.85 6.18
C ASP A 14 -3.13 -14.10 5.17
N PRO A 15 -3.89 -14.79 4.29
CA PRO A 15 -4.69 -14.14 3.26
C PRO A 15 -5.79 -13.26 3.86
N ILE A 16 -6.42 -13.69 4.96
CA ILE A 16 -7.52 -12.95 5.59
C ILE A 16 -6.96 -11.67 6.20
N ALA A 17 -5.88 -11.77 6.98
CA ALA A 17 -5.23 -10.59 7.56
C ALA A 17 -4.72 -9.64 6.47
N PHE A 18 -4.23 -10.18 5.34
CA PHE A 18 -3.79 -9.40 4.20
C PHE A 18 -4.94 -8.60 3.59
N PHE A 19 -6.06 -9.24 3.23
CA PHE A 19 -7.19 -8.55 2.61
C PHE A 19 -7.85 -7.54 3.55
N LEU A 20 -8.02 -7.90 4.83
CA LEU A 20 -8.55 -6.99 5.84
C LEU A 20 -7.64 -5.77 6.03
N ALA A 21 -6.31 -5.97 6.04
CA ALA A 21 -5.36 -4.87 6.12
C ALA A 21 -5.37 -4.00 4.86
N LEU A 22 -5.46 -4.63 3.69
CA LEU A 22 -5.45 -3.97 2.38
C LEU A 22 -6.65 -3.03 2.19
N VAL A 23 -7.84 -3.49 2.59
CA VAL A 23 -9.09 -2.72 2.51
C VAL A 23 -9.29 -1.81 3.73
N GLY A 24 -8.84 -2.25 4.91
CA GLY A 24 -8.97 -1.50 6.16
C GLY A 24 -8.01 -0.32 6.26
N ALA A 25 -6.80 -0.41 5.70
CA ALA A 25 -5.82 0.68 5.75
C ALA A 25 -6.31 1.99 5.10
N PRO A 26 -6.92 2.00 3.90
CA PRO A 26 -7.55 3.19 3.35
C PRO A 26 -8.63 3.78 4.26
N LEU A 27 -9.43 2.94 4.93
CA LEU A 27 -10.47 3.40 5.86
C LEU A 27 -9.83 4.06 7.09
N VAL A 28 -8.79 3.45 7.66
CA VAL A 28 -8.05 4.02 8.79
C VAL A 28 -7.43 5.36 8.41
N VAL A 29 -6.74 5.44 7.27
CA VAL A 29 -6.13 6.68 6.78
C VAL A 29 -7.19 7.74 6.52
N ALA A 30 -8.34 7.38 5.97
CA ALA A 30 -9.42 8.32 5.72
C ALA A 30 -10.06 8.83 7.01
N VAL A 31 -10.36 7.94 7.97
CA VAL A 31 -10.91 8.35 9.27
C VAL A 31 -9.95 9.29 9.99
N LEU A 32 -8.65 9.00 9.99
CA LEU A 32 -7.64 9.86 10.64
C LEU A 32 -7.40 11.16 9.86
N GLY A 33 -7.31 11.09 8.53
CA GLY A 33 -7.04 12.22 7.65
C GLY A 33 -8.22 13.18 7.50
N PHE A 34 -9.45 12.69 7.66
CA PHE A 34 -10.68 13.49 7.59
C PHE A 34 -10.67 14.64 8.61
N TRP A 35 -10.26 14.35 9.85
CA TRP A 35 -10.23 15.36 10.92
C TRP A 35 -9.08 16.36 10.79
N ILE A 36 -7.97 15.97 10.17
CA ILE A 36 -6.73 16.77 10.12
C ILE A 36 -6.63 17.59 8.83
N MET A 37 -7.06 17.05 7.69
CA MET A 37 -6.83 17.66 6.38
C MET A 37 -8.12 18.10 5.67
N LEU A 38 -9.32 17.89 6.26
CA LEU A 38 -10.61 18.10 5.59
C LEU A 38 -10.69 17.41 4.21
N ILE A 39 -9.84 16.40 3.98
CA ILE A 39 -9.79 15.67 2.70
C ILE A 39 -11.05 14.84 2.63
N PRO A 40 -11.93 15.09 1.64
CA PRO A 40 -13.14 14.32 1.51
C PRO A 40 -12.76 12.88 1.17
N VAL A 41 -13.72 11.98 1.39
CA VAL A 41 -13.84 10.60 0.89
C VAL A 41 -13.29 10.38 -0.55
N VAL A 42 -13.14 11.45 -1.33
CA VAL A 42 -12.42 11.58 -2.60
C VAL A 42 -11.06 10.89 -2.65
N GLY A 43 -10.23 10.90 -1.59
CA GLY A 43 -8.95 10.16 -1.59
C GLY A 43 -9.11 8.63 -1.67
N ILE A 44 -10.18 8.10 -1.06
CA ILE A 44 -10.55 6.68 -1.14
C ILE A 44 -11.14 6.36 -2.53
N VAL A 45 -11.95 7.26 -3.08
CA VAL A 45 -12.68 7.03 -4.35
C VAL A 45 -11.78 7.22 -5.58
N LEU A 46 -10.96 8.27 -5.62
CA LEU A 46 -10.08 8.57 -6.75
C LEU A 46 -8.81 7.70 -6.76
N GLY A 47 -8.32 7.32 -5.59
CA GLY A 47 -7.11 6.50 -5.45
C GLY A 47 -7.36 5.00 -5.33
N GLY A 48 -8.49 4.61 -4.74
CA GLY A 48 -8.76 3.25 -4.24
C GLY A 48 -8.48 2.15 -5.27
N PRO A 49 -9.08 2.17 -6.47
CA PRO A 49 -8.90 1.09 -7.44
C PRO A 49 -7.45 0.97 -7.93
N TYR A 50 -6.81 2.09 -8.26
CA TYR A 50 -5.45 2.10 -8.82
C TYR A 50 -4.39 1.73 -7.78
N TYR A 51 -4.53 2.22 -6.54
CA TYR A 51 -3.65 1.85 -5.44
C TYR A 51 -3.81 0.38 -5.04
N LEU A 52 -5.00 -0.18 -5.13
CA LEU A 52 -5.21 -1.61 -4.87
C LEU A 52 -4.58 -2.47 -5.97
N ILE A 53 -4.76 -2.14 -7.25
CA ILE A 53 -4.23 -2.95 -8.36
C ILE A 53 -2.69 -3.00 -8.33
N LEU A 54 -2.01 -1.87 -8.09
CA LEU A 54 -0.54 -1.83 -8.06
C LEU A 54 0.05 -2.11 -6.68
N GLY A 55 -0.61 -1.66 -5.63
CA GLY A 55 -0.14 -1.83 -4.26
C GLY A 55 -0.25 -3.27 -3.77
N THR A 56 -1.26 -4.02 -4.21
CA THR A 56 -1.45 -5.44 -3.84
C THR A 56 -0.23 -6.30 -4.19
N PRO A 57 0.26 -6.36 -5.45
CA PRO A 57 1.41 -7.21 -5.78
C PRO A 57 2.69 -6.74 -5.07
N ILE A 58 2.89 -5.43 -4.89
CA ILE A 58 4.08 -4.88 -4.23
C ILE A 58 4.10 -5.26 -2.73
N LEU A 59 2.98 -5.04 -2.03
CA LEU A 59 2.87 -5.36 -0.61
C LEU A 59 2.87 -6.86 -0.37
N LEU A 60 2.22 -7.64 -1.23
CA LEU A 60 2.25 -9.10 -1.14
C LEU A 60 3.68 -9.63 -1.32
N ALA A 61 4.40 -9.17 -2.35
CA ALA A 61 5.81 -9.53 -2.56
C ALA A 61 6.67 -9.11 -1.36
N TYR A 62 6.44 -7.91 -0.81
CA TYR A 62 7.15 -7.45 0.37
C TYR A 62 6.92 -8.36 1.59
N LEU A 63 5.67 -8.75 1.87
CA LEU A 63 5.36 -9.67 2.97
C LEU A 63 5.89 -11.08 2.76
N LEU A 64 5.96 -11.56 1.52
CA LEU A 64 6.52 -12.87 1.20
C LEU A 64 8.04 -12.91 1.42
N LEU A 65 8.73 -11.79 1.21
CA LEU A 65 10.20 -11.74 1.18
C LEU A 65 10.83 -11.19 2.46
N TYR A 66 10.12 -10.36 3.22
CA TYR A 66 10.71 -9.58 4.31
C TYR A 66 9.80 -9.49 5.53
N GLU A 67 10.41 -9.26 6.69
CA GLU A 67 9.66 -8.94 7.91
C GLU A 67 8.93 -7.59 7.76
N PRO A 68 7.63 -7.54 8.08
CA PRO A 68 6.81 -6.36 7.85
C PRO A 68 7.15 -5.19 8.80
N LYS A 69 7.75 -4.13 8.25
CA LYS A 69 8.06 -2.88 8.94
C LYS A 69 7.22 -1.72 8.37
N PRO A 70 6.43 -0.99 9.19
CA PRO A 70 5.53 0.06 8.70
C PRO A 70 6.20 1.13 7.84
N TRP A 71 7.41 1.57 8.22
CA TRP A 71 8.13 2.62 7.49
C TRP A 71 8.66 2.15 6.13
N ILE A 72 9.00 0.87 5.96
CA ILE A 72 9.41 0.31 4.66
C ILE A 72 8.20 0.26 3.74
N ALA A 73 7.06 -0.21 4.23
CA ALA A 73 5.83 -0.25 3.45
C ALA A 73 5.34 1.15 3.08
N ALA A 74 5.48 2.14 3.97
CA ALA A 74 5.24 3.54 3.66
C ALA A 74 6.11 4.03 2.49
N LEU A 75 7.41 3.74 2.53
CA LEU A 75 8.33 4.09 1.45
C LEU A 75 7.97 3.39 0.13
N LEU A 76 7.73 2.08 0.16
CA LEU A 76 7.35 1.30 -1.02
C LEU A 76 6.07 1.82 -1.67
N ALA A 77 5.05 2.11 -0.85
CA ALA A 77 3.80 2.68 -1.32
C ALA A 77 4.02 4.08 -1.92
N THR A 78 4.82 4.93 -1.27
CA THR A 78 5.18 6.27 -1.79
C THR A 78 5.87 6.18 -3.14
N VAL A 79 6.87 5.31 -3.27
CA VAL A 79 7.59 5.08 -4.54
C VAL A 79 6.64 4.56 -5.61
N ALA A 80 5.74 3.63 -5.27
CA ALA A 80 4.75 3.12 -6.21
C ALA A 80 3.81 4.24 -6.70
N VAL A 81 3.36 5.13 -5.82
CA VAL A 81 2.56 6.30 -6.21
C VAL A 81 3.35 7.21 -7.14
N LEU A 82 4.61 7.54 -6.82
CA LEU A 82 5.44 8.40 -7.64
C LEU A 82 5.73 7.79 -9.03
N LEU A 83 5.95 6.47 -9.10
CA LEU A 83 6.14 5.77 -10.37
C LEU A 83 4.86 5.77 -11.22
N LEU A 84 3.69 5.57 -10.59
CA LEU A 84 2.40 5.67 -11.27
C LEU A 84 2.21 7.09 -11.84
N LEU A 85 2.40 8.12 -11.01
CA LEU A 85 2.23 9.52 -11.43
C LEU A 85 3.23 9.91 -12.51
N GLY A 86 4.50 9.54 -12.35
CA GLY A 86 5.55 9.80 -13.34
C GLY A 86 5.28 9.10 -14.68
N GLY A 87 4.92 7.82 -14.63
CA GLY A 87 4.56 7.04 -15.82
C GLY A 87 3.34 7.61 -16.54
N ALA A 88 2.33 8.01 -15.78
CA ALA A 88 1.15 8.64 -16.34
C ALA A 88 1.50 9.99 -16.98
N HIS A 89 2.38 10.81 -16.39
CA HIS A 89 2.82 12.08 -16.99
C HIS A 89 3.56 11.86 -18.30
N LEU A 90 4.42 10.85 -18.37
CA LEU A 90 5.10 10.45 -19.61
C LEU A 90 4.11 10.01 -20.68
N LEU A 91 3.05 9.28 -20.30
CA LEU A 91 2.01 8.83 -21.24
C LEU A 91 1.15 10.01 -21.73
N GLN A 92 0.80 10.95 -20.86
CA GLN A 92 0.07 12.18 -21.22
C GLN A 92 0.89 13.05 -22.19
N ALA A 93 2.21 13.09 -22.07
CA ALA A 93 3.05 13.76 -23.08
C ALA A 93 2.96 13.12 -24.48
N ARG A 94 2.38 11.91 -24.59
CA ARG A 94 2.23 11.15 -25.84
C ARG A 94 0.78 11.02 -26.32
N LEU A 95 -0.21 11.28 -25.46
CA LEU A 95 -1.63 11.11 -25.74
C LEU A 95 -2.40 12.41 -25.48
N PRO A 96 -3.42 12.76 -26.29
CA PRO A 96 -4.28 13.92 -26.06
C PRO A 96 -5.29 13.67 -24.93
N THR A 97 -4.85 13.16 -23.79
CA THR A 97 -5.71 12.80 -22.64
C THR A 97 -5.36 13.65 -21.41
N ASP A 98 -6.38 14.25 -20.79
CA ASP A 98 -6.21 15.13 -19.62
C ASP A 98 -6.23 14.38 -18.27
N LEU A 99 -5.70 13.15 -18.24
CA LEU A 99 -5.84 12.25 -17.07
C LEU A 99 -5.19 12.78 -15.77
N LEU A 100 -4.22 13.69 -15.86
CA LEU A 100 -3.38 14.14 -14.73
C LEU A 100 -3.32 15.65 -14.55
N ARG A 101 -4.24 16.40 -15.15
CA ARG A 101 -4.22 17.87 -15.04
C ARG A 101 -4.42 18.38 -13.60
N GLU A 102 -4.79 17.51 -12.67
CA GLU A 102 -5.08 17.88 -11.30
C GLU A 102 -3.82 17.79 -10.41
N PRO A 103 -3.17 18.92 -10.07
CA PRO A 103 -1.95 18.92 -9.26
C PRO A 103 -2.16 18.29 -7.87
N MET A 104 -3.41 18.15 -7.43
CA MET A 104 -3.79 17.50 -6.17
C MET A 104 -3.20 16.10 -6.03
N TYR A 105 -3.07 15.31 -7.09
CA TYR A 105 -2.50 13.97 -6.98
C TYR A 105 -1.01 13.98 -6.66
N LEU A 106 -0.28 14.99 -7.12
CA LEU A 106 1.14 15.13 -6.81
C LEU A 106 1.35 15.61 -5.37
N TYR A 107 0.49 16.49 -4.88
CA TYR A 107 0.56 17.01 -3.51
C TYR A 107 0.07 15.99 -2.46
N PHE A 108 -1.05 15.30 -2.72
CA PHE A 108 -1.67 14.38 -1.76
C PHE A 108 -1.28 12.92 -1.96
N GLY A 109 -0.93 12.50 -3.19
CA GLY A 109 -0.61 11.11 -3.49
C GLY A 109 0.53 10.53 -2.64
N PRO A 110 1.72 11.16 -2.58
CA PRO A 110 2.84 10.61 -1.81
C PRO A 110 2.56 10.53 -0.30
N PRO A 111 2.06 11.59 0.39
CA PRO A 111 1.68 11.48 1.79
C PRO A 111 0.59 10.43 2.06
N CYS A 112 -0.43 10.36 1.20
CA CYS A 112 -1.50 9.36 1.34
C CYS A 112 -0.96 7.94 1.10
N GLY A 113 -0.07 7.75 0.13
CA GLY A 113 0.61 6.47 -0.13
C GLY A 113 1.45 6.03 1.06
N ALA A 114 2.23 6.94 1.65
CA ALA A 114 3.01 6.67 2.86
C ALA A 114 2.11 6.26 4.03
N ALA A 115 1.05 7.03 4.30
CA ALA A 115 0.10 6.75 5.37
C ALA A 115 -0.59 5.40 5.16
N TRP A 116 -0.97 5.08 3.92
CA TRP A 116 -1.60 3.81 3.58
C TRP A 116 -0.65 2.62 3.77
N GLY A 117 0.59 2.70 3.26
CA GLY A 117 1.57 1.62 3.43
C GLY A 117 1.91 1.36 4.91
N ALA A 118 2.03 2.42 5.70
CA ALA A 118 2.23 2.31 7.15
C ALA A 118 1.02 1.67 7.84
N ALA A 119 -0.18 2.19 7.57
CA ALA A 119 -1.43 1.69 8.15
C ALA A 119 -1.69 0.22 7.77
N PHE A 120 -1.37 -0.17 6.53
CA PHE A 120 -1.46 -1.54 6.05
C PHE A 120 -0.62 -2.49 6.89
N VAL A 121 0.68 -2.23 7.05
CA VAL A 121 1.54 -3.12 7.84
C VAL A 121 1.14 -3.12 9.31
N TRP A 122 0.78 -1.96 9.85
CA TRP A 122 0.31 -1.87 11.23
C TRP A 122 -0.93 -2.74 11.46
N LEU A 123 -1.93 -2.62 10.59
CA LEU A 123 -3.18 -3.37 10.66
C LEU A 123 -2.97 -4.86 10.40
N TYR A 124 -2.14 -5.22 9.42
CA TYR A 124 -1.77 -6.61 9.12
C TYR A 124 -1.13 -7.30 10.33
N ARG A 125 -0.18 -6.62 11.00
CA ARG A 125 0.49 -7.16 12.19
C ARG A 125 -0.47 -7.32 13.35
N TRP A 126 -1.37 -6.36 13.55
CA TRP A 126 -2.37 -6.42 14.61
C TRP A 126 -3.33 -7.61 14.41
N ILE A 127 -3.91 -7.75 13.22
CA ILE A 127 -4.84 -8.86 12.92
C ILE A 127 -4.13 -10.21 13.00
N ARG A 128 -2.92 -10.31 12.44
CA ARG A 128 -2.15 -11.56 12.47
C ARG A 128 -1.81 -11.99 13.90
N GLN A 129 -1.56 -11.04 14.81
CA GLN A 129 -1.27 -11.37 16.21
C GLN A 129 -2.49 -11.94 16.93
N ASP A 130 -3.70 -11.47 16.63
CA ASP A 130 -4.91 -11.97 17.29
C ASP A 130 -5.35 -13.36 16.80
N ILE A 131 -5.05 -13.73 15.55
CA ILE A 131 -5.36 -15.07 15.01
C ILE A 131 -4.40 -16.15 15.54
N PHE A 132 -3.15 -15.79 15.85
CA PHE A 132 -2.10 -16.72 16.27
C PHE A 132 -1.79 -16.70 17.78
N LYS A 133 -2.64 -16.09 18.62
CA LYS A 133 -2.50 -16.27 20.06
C LYS A 133 -2.74 -17.76 20.38
N PRO A 134 -1.80 -18.45 21.06
CA PRO A 134 -2.13 -19.72 21.68
C PRO A 134 -3.22 -19.45 22.73
N ASP A 135 -4.29 -20.26 22.71
CA ASP A 135 -5.31 -20.22 23.76
C ASP A 135 -4.62 -20.35 25.13
N PRO A 136 -5.08 -19.61 26.16
CA PRO A 136 -4.46 -19.61 27.49
C PRO A 136 -4.50 -20.97 28.18
#